data_AF-A0A1X2GEH0-F1
#
_entry.id   AF-A0A1X2GEH0-F1
#
_cell.length_a   1.000
_cell.length_b   1.000
_cell.length_c   1.000
_cell.angle_alpha   90.00
_cell.angle_beta   90.00
_cell.angle_gamma   90.00
#
_symmetry.space_group_name_H-M   'P 1'
#
loop_
_entity.id
_entity.type
_entity.pdbx_description
1 polymer ?
#
loop_
_entity_poly.entity_id
_entity_poly.type
_entity_poly.pdbx_seq_one_letter_code
_entity_poly.pdbx_strand_id
1 'polypeptide(L)'
;MSTAIYATHVSSSRSPAMMLPTCKVETDMPCVKRRKKQPARSVSNHYAPPTPPQEECHPLSAITNLPSTPLISSISTHAHPAQPSSSIGDIENEMAYTKDSLATLTVMYDSLRQAYDHGKPQLRYHPTRLDAMEKELLSAYDDLELQVIHLGKHIAKLEASWMAWKSSQPIPTLSQPPF
;
A
#
# COMPACT_ATOMS: atom_id res chain seq x y z
N MET A 1 -25.30 44.42 32.20
CA MET A 1 -24.23 43.40 32.10
C MET A 1 -24.79 42.12 32.71
N SER A 2 -25.32 41.22 31.89
CA SER A 2 -25.95 39.97 32.35
C SER A 2 -25.05 38.79 32.00
N THR A 3 -24.60 38.07 33.01
CA THR A 3 -23.76 36.88 32.89
C THR A 3 -24.67 35.65 33.00
N ALA A 4 -24.83 34.90 31.92
CA ALA A 4 -25.53 33.62 31.93
C ALA A 4 -24.51 32.48 32.09
N ILE A 5 -24.64 31.71 33.16
CA ILE A 5 -23.87 30.50 33.44
C ILE A 5 -24.64 29.32 32.84
N TYR A 6 -24.07 28.68 31.81
CA TYR A 6 -24.61 27.42 31.28
C TYR A 6 -23.91 26.23 31.95
N ALA A 7 -24.69 25.44 32.67
CA ALA A 7 -24.28 24.15 33.22
C ALA A 7 -24.48 23.05 32.16
N THR A 8 -23.40 22.41 31.74
CA THR A 8 -23.43 21.23 30.86
C THR A 8 -23.52 19.95 31.69
N HIS A 9 -24.63 19.22 31.55
CA HIS A 9 -24.80 17.87 32.08
C HIS A 9 -24.01 16.86 31.23
N VAL A 10 -23.13 16.08 31.88
CA VAL A 10 -22.44 14.93 31.29
C VAL A 10 -23.31 13.69 31.49
N SER A 11 -23.94 13.22 30.42
CA SER A 11 -24.66 11.95 30.40
C SER A 11 -23.68 10.80 30.13
N SER A 12 -23.43 10.00 31.17
CA SER A 12 -22.63 8.78 31.12
C SER A 12 -23.49 7.61 30.60
N SER A 13 -23.29 7.22 29.35
CA SER A 13 -23.90 6.03 28.75
C SER A 13 -22.99 4.82 28.94
N ARG A 14 -23.32 3.95 29.90
CA ARG A 14 -22.77 2.60 30.01
C ARG A 14 -23.41 1.71 28.93
N SER A 15 -22.62 1.23 27.98
CA SER A 15 -23.03 0.19 27.04
C SER A 15 -22.97 -1.20 27.70
N PRO A 16 -23.94 -2.10 27.43
CA PRO A 16 -23.93 -3.47 27.94
C PRO A 16 -22.99 -4.37 27.13
N ALA A 17 -22.33 -5.28 27.84
CA ALA A 17 -21.44 -6.29 27.29
C ALA A 17 -22.22 -7.32 26.45
N MET A 18 -21.90 -7.41 25.16
CA MET A 18 -22.42 -8.43 24.26
C MET A 18 -21.62 -9.73 24.47
N MET A 19 -22.27 -10.77 25.02
CA MET A 19 -21.73 -12.13 25.04
C MET A 19 -21.63 -12.68 23.62
N LEU A 20 -20.42 -13.11 23.23
CA LEU A 20 -20.18 -13.80 21.97
C LEU A 20 -20.49 -15.31 22.11
N PRO A 21 -21.21 -15.92 21.16
CA PRO A 21 -21.38 -17.37 21.12
C PRO A 21 -20.11 -18.05 20.58
N THR A 22 -19.60 -19.02 21.33
CA THR A 22 -18.49 -19.89 20.92
C THR A 22 -19.02 -20.99 19.98
N CYS A 23 -18.73 -20.89 18.68
CA CYS A 23 -18.96 -21.97 17.74
C CYS A 23 -17.82 -22.99 17.85
N LYS A 24 -18.12 -24.18 18.38
CA LYS A 24 -17.29 -25.37 18.20
C LYS A 24 -17.52 -25.89 16.79
N VAL A 25 -16.51 -25.77 15.92
CA VAL A 25 -16.49 -26.43 14.61
C VAL A 25 -15.60 -27.66 14.76
N GLU A 26 -16.25 -28.79 15.01
CA GLU A 26 -15.65 -30.12 14.91
C GLU A 26 -15.83 -30.55 13.44
N THR A 27 -14.73 -30.76 12.73
CA THR A 27 -14.79 -31.26 11.35
C THR A 27 -13.78 -32.39 11.19
N ASP A 28 -14.32 -33.61 11.30
CA ASP A 28 -13.70 -34.83 10.82
C ASP A 28 -13.28 -34.68 9.34
N MET A 29 -12.00 -34.84 9.07
CA MET A 29 -11.43 -34.86 7.72
C MET A 29 -11.32 -36.31 7.22
N PRO A 30 -12.06 -36.72 6.18
CA PRO A 30 -11.87 -38.02 5.58
C PRO A 30 -10.62 -38.06 4.67
N CYS A 31 -9.81 -39.09 4.91
CA CYS A 31 -8.61 -39.49 4.19
C CYS A 31 -8.82 -39.57 2.66
N VAL A 32 -8.14 -38.70 1.91
CA VAL A 32 -8.12 -38.71 0.44
C VAL A 32 -7.15 -39.78 -0.07
N LYS A 33 -7.70 -40.84 -0.65
CA LYS A 33 -6.96 -41.90 -1.34
C LYS A 33 -6.19 -41.33 -2.55
N ARG A 34 -4.86 -41.44 -2.49
CA ARG A 34 -3.91 -41.23 -3.60
C ARG A 34 -4.37 -41.98 -4.87
N ARG A 35 -4.76 -41.24 -5.90
CA ARG A 35 -4.98 -41.79 -7.25
C ARG A 35 -3.72 -41.62 -8.13
N LYS A 36 -3.31 -42.77 -8.64
CA LYS A 36 -2.35 -43.12 -9.69
C LYS A 36 -1.97 -42.00 -10.67
N LYS A 37 -0.66 -41.75 -10.71
CA LYS A 37 0.15 -41.08 -11.74
C LYS A 37 -0.10 -41.78 -13.10
N GLN A 38 -0.55 -41.04 -14.12
CA GLN A 38 -0.45 -41.48 -15.52
C GLN A 38 0.64 -40.67 -16.26
N PRO A 39 1.39 -41.30 -17.16
CA PRO A 39 2.51 -40.68 -17.87
C PRO A 39 2.07 -39.87 -19.10
N ALA A 40 3.00 -39.00 -19.50
CA ALA A 40 2.94 -38.01 -20.56
C ALA A 40 2.36 -38.50 -21.89
N ARG A 41 1.55 -37.63 -22.52
CA ARG A 41 1.31 -37.66 -23.96
C ARG A 41 1.72 -36.31 -24.53
N SER A 42 2.89 -36.32 -25.19
CA SER A 42 3.37 -35.26 -26.06
C SER A 42 2.45 -35.19 -27.28
N VAL A 43 1.84 -34.03 -27.54
CA VAL A 43 1.19 -33.73 -28.82
C VAL A 43 1.80 -32.45 -29.35
N SER A 44 2.78 -32.65 -30.23
CA SER A 44 3.27 -31.68 -31.19
C SER A 44 2.11 -31.28 -32.10
N ASN A 45 1.75 -30.00 -32.14
CA ASN A 45 0.94 -29.45 -33.22
C ASN A 45 1.60 -28.18 -33.76
N HIS A 46 1.59 -28.12 -35.07
CA HIS A 46 2.41 -27.32 -35.95
C HIS A 46 2.11 -25.82 -35.89
N TYR A 47 3.17 -25.07 -36.16
CA TYR A 47 3.20 -23.67 -36.59
C TYR A 47 2.21 -23.39 -37.74
N ALA A 48 1.44 -22.31 -37.60
CA ALA A 48 1.02 -21.49 -38.73
C ALA A 48 0.93 -20.01 -38.26
N PRO A 49 1.85 -19.12 -38.68
CA PRO A 49 1.73 -17.69 -38.44
C PRO A 49 0.78 -17.05 -39.47
N PRO A 50 -0.20 -16.22 -39.07
CA PRO A 50 -0.93 -15.38 -40.02
C PRO A 50 -0.08 -14.19 -40.47
N THR A 51 -0.02 -14.02 -41.79
CA THR A 51 0.60 -12.94 -42.55
C THR A 51 0.03 -11.57 -42.16
N PRO A 52 0.85 -10.52 -41.98
CA PRO A 52 0.35 -9.15 -41.81
C PRO A 52 -0.11 -8.54 -43.15
N PRO A 53 -1.18 -7.71 -43.18
CA PRO A 53 -1.55 -6.94 -44.36
C PRO A 53 -0.58 -5.79 -44.60
N GLN A 54 -0.22 -5.60 -45.87
CA GLN A 54 0.61 -4.52 -46.38
C GLN A 54 -0.15 -3.20 -46.50
N GLU A 55 0.60 -2.13 -46.18
CA GLU A 55 0.65 -0.81 -46.81
C GLU A 55 -0.64 -0.03 -47.10
N GLU A 56 -0.75 1.14 -46.46
CA GLU A 56 -0.97 2.38 -47.21
C GLU A 56 -0.15 3.53 -46.59
N CYS A 57 0.82 4.03 -47.37
CA CYS A 57 1.59 5.23 -47.09
C CYS A 57 0.83 6.46 -47.59
N HIS A 58 0.63 7.46 -46.73
CA HIS A 58 0.45 8.85 -47.18
C HIS A 58 1.27 9.83 -46.32
N PRO A 59 1.97 10.81 -46.93
CA PRO A 59 2.93 11.69 -46.26
C PRO A 59 2.40 13.10 -45.98
N LEU A 60 3.21 13.85 -45.20
CA LEU A 60 3.19 15.31 -44.91
C LEU A 60 2.22 15.72 -43.79
N SER A 61 2.58 16.48 -42.75
CA SER A 61 3.77 17.33 -42.49
C SER A 61 3.69 17.87 -41.05
N ALA A 62 4.86 17.97 -40.37
CA ALA A 62 5.34 19.06 -39.48
C ALA A 62 4.35 19.67 -38.42
N ILE A 63 4.64 19.94 -37.14
CA ILE A 63 5.78 20.40 -36.31
C ILE A 63 5.26 20.11 -34.85
N THR A 64 5.99 19.73 -33.79
CA THR A 64 6.77 20.57 -32.85
C THR A 64 7.21 19.73 -31.64
N ASN A 65 8.53 19.58 -31.49
CA ASN A 65 9.37 19.62 -30.28
C ASN A 65 8.91 19.12 -28.87
N LEU A 66 9.83 18.31 -28.31
CA LEU A 66 10.28 18.13 -26.90
C LEU A 66 9.46 17.21 -25.96
N PRO A 67 10.11 16.60 -24.91
CA PRO A 67 11.47 16.10 -24.82
C PRO A 67 11.54 14.62 -24.36
N SER A 68 12.64 13.96 -24.68
CA SER A 68 13.09 12.72 -24.05
C SER A 68 13.26 12.91 -22.53
N THR A 69 12.69 11.99 -21.74
CA THR A 69 13.04 11.85 -20.32
C THR A 69 13.45 10.43 -19.99
N PRO A 70 14.36 10.29 -19.01
CA PRO A 70 15.43 9.29 -19.06
C PRO A 70 15.10 8.02 -18.31
N LEU A 71 15.90 6.99 -18.63
CA LEU A 71 16.13 5.77 -17.87
C LEU A 71 16.20 6.06 -16.37
N ILE A 72 15.27 5.49 -15.60
CA ILE A 72 15.32 5.55 -14.15
C ILE A 72 16.42 4.61 -13.66
N SER A 73 17.38 5.27 -13.02
CA SER A 73 18.59 4.80 -12.35
C SER A 73 18.50 3.47 -11.63
N SER A 74 19.60 2.74 -11.79
CA SER A 74 20.20 1.78 -10.87
C SER A 74 19.87 2.06 -9.40
N ILE A 75 19.22 1.07 -8.77
CA ILE A 75 19.11 0.95 -7.32
C ILE A 75 20.52 0.72 -6.78
N SER A 76 21.19 1.79 -6.36
CA SER A 76 22.46 1.69 -5.64
C SER A 76 22.17 1.30 -4.20
N THR A 77 22.28 0.01 -3.90
CA THR A 77 22.28 -0.52 -2.54
C THR A 77 23.62 -0.16 -1.87
N HIS A 78 23.81 1.11 -1.50
CA HIS A 78 24.91 1.49 -0.61
C HIS A 78 24.53 1.08 0.82
N ALA A 79 24.96 -0.13 1.20
CA ALA A 79 25.12 -0.49 2.60
C ALA A 79 26.28 0.32 3.18
N HIS A 80 25.99 1.50 3.73
CA HIS A 80 26.94 2.24 4.57
C HIS A 80 26.62 1.96 6.05
N PRO A 81 27.53 1.32 6.81
CA PRO A 81 27.43 1.26 8.25
C PRO A 81 28.03 2.56 8.79
N ALA A 82 27.20 3.57 9.02
CA ALA A 82 27.63 4.79 9.70
C ALA A 82 26.48 5.31 10.58
N GLN A 83 26.77 5.37 11.87
CA GLN A 83 25.95 5.93 12.95
C GLN A 83 25.21 7.20 12.51
N PRO A 84 23.87 7.28 12.62
CA PRO A 84 23.16 8.46 12.17
C PRO A 84 22.96 9.39 13.36
N SER A 85 23.78 10.45 13.44
CA SER A 85 23.20 11.72 13.87
C SER A 85 22.45 12.27 12.67
N SER A 86 21.25 11.72 12.40
CA SER A 86 20.34 12.26 11.39
C SER A 86 20.20 13.75 11.68
N SER A 87 20.56 14.61 10.73
CA SER A 87 20.37 16.04 10.93
C SER A 87 18.86 16.32 10.97
N ILE A 88 18.47 17.45 11.57
CA ILE A 88 17.06 17.85 11.59
C ILE A 88 16.49 17.96 10.16
N GLY A 89 17.30 18.42 9.21
CA GLY A 89 16.92 18.53 7.80
C GLY A 89 16.66 17.16 7.14
N ASP A 90 17.43 16.13 7.50
CA ASP A 90 17.18 14.77 7.00
C ASP A 90 15.83 14.25 7.53
N ILE A 91 15.54 14.48 8.80
CA ILE A 91 14.26 14.08 9.41
C ILE A 91 13.09 14.83 8.77
N GLU A 92 13.25 16.12 8.47
CA GLU A 92 12.25 16.92 7.77
C GLU A 92 11.99 16.41 6.34
N ASN A 93 13.04 16.06 5.60
CA ASN A 93 12.93 15.48 4.26
C ASN A 93 12.23 14.11 4.28
N GLU A 94 12.60 13.22 5.20
CA GLU A 94 11.98 11.91 5.35
C GLU A 94 10.50 12.04 5.79
N MET A 95 10.17 13.04 6.61
CA MET A 95 8.78 13.36 6.94
C MET A 95 7.99 13.87 5.73
N ALA A 96 8.59 14.69 4.86
CA ALA A 96 7.95 15.12 3.62
C ALA A 96 7.67 13.93 2.69
N TYR A 97 8.67 13.06 2.49
CA TYR A 97 8.51 11.81 1.74
C TYR A 97 7.39 10.92 2.30
N THR A 98 7.30 10.80 3.63
CA THR A 98 6.24 10.04 4.30
C THR A 98 4.85 10.59 3.99
N LYS A 99 4.69 11.92 3.97
CA LYS A 99 3.42 12.58 3.63
C LYS A 99 3.02 12.33 2.18
N ASP A 100 3.97 12.46 1.25
CA ASP A 100 3.72 12.22 -0.17
C ASP A 100 3.37 10.73 -0.43
N SER A 101 4.06 9.83 0.26
CA SER A 101 3.77 8.39 0.21
C SER A 101 2.35 8.10 0.71
N LEU A 102 1.95 8.68 1.85
CA LEU A 102 0.60 8.51 2.39
C LEU A 102 -0.47 9.08 1.46
N ALA A 103 -0.24 10.25 0.86
CA ALA A 103 -1.14 10.84 -0.12
C ALA A 103 -1.32 9.91 -1.34
N THR A 104 -0.22 9.33 -1.84
CA THR A 104 -0.25 8.36 -2.95
C THR A 104 -1.07 7.12 -2.59
N LEU A 105 -0.83 6.54 -1.41
CA LEU A 105 -1.60 5.37 -0.93
C LEU A 105 -3.08 5.66 -0.77
N THR A 106 -3.44 6.88 -0.34
CA THR A 106 -4.83 7.30 -0.21
C THR A 106 -5.52 7.33 -1.58
N VAL A 107 -4.87 7.90 -2.60
CA VAL A 107 -5.39 7.90 -3.97
C VAL A 107 -5.53 6.48 -4.52
N MET A 108 -4.53 5.62 -4.29
CA MET A 108 -4.60 4.22 -4.71
C MET A 108 -5.74 3.47 -4.03
N TYR A 109 -5.92 3.66 -2.72
CA TYR A 109 -7.02 3.07 -1.97
C TYR A 109 -8.37 3.53 -2.51
N ASP A 110 -8.55 4.83 -2.73
CA ASP A 110 -9.81 5.38 -3.26
C ASP A 110 -10.09 4.87 -4.68
N SER A 111 -9.05 4.76 -5.52
CA SER A 111 -9.17 4.18 -6.85
C SER A 111 -9.60 2.70 -6.79
N LEU A 112 -8.99 1.91 -5.91
CA LEU A 112 -9.32 0.50 -5.73
C LEU A 112 -10.74 0.31 -5.19
N ARG A 113 -11.12 1.14 -4.20
CA ARG A 113 -12.46 1.15 -3.63
C ARG A 113 -13.50 1.48 -4.70
N GLN A 114 -13.25 2.50 -5.53
CA GLN A 114 -14.13 2.83 -6.64
C GLN A 114 -14.22 1.67 -7.64
N ALA A 115 -13.10 1.06 -8.03
CA ALA A 115 -13.10 -0.08 -8.92
C ALA A 115 -13.93 -1.25 -8.37
N TYR A 116 -13.79 -1.55 -7.07
CA TYR A 116 -14.60 -2.54 -6.38
C TYR A 116 -16.10 -2.18 -6.39
N ASP A 117 -16.46 -0.95 -6.02
CA ASP A 117 -17.86 -0.51 -5.95
C ASP A 117 -18.55 -0.57 -7.33
N HIS A 118 -17.84 -0.22 -8.40
CA HIS A 118 -18.34 -0.32 -9.78
C HIS A 118 -18.38 -1.77 -10.30
N GLY A 119 -17.42 -2.60 -9.91
CA GLY A 119 -17.34 -4.01 -10.29
C GLY A 119 -18.33 -4.91 -9.52
N LYS A 120 -18.74 -4.49 -8.32
CA LYS A 120 -19.57 -5.29 -7.41
C LYS A 120 -20.84 -5.89 -8.02
N PRO A 121 -21.63 -5.18 -8.85
CA PRO A 121 -22.82 -5.77 -9.49
C PRO A 121 -22.50 -6.90 -10.47
N GLN A 122 -21.28 -6.96 -10.98
CA GLN A 122 -20.82 -7.93 -11.96
C GLN A 122 -20.13 -9.14 -11.32
N LEU A 123 -19.80 -9.05 -10.02
CA LEU A 123 -19.20 -10.13 -9.25
C LEU A 123 -20.21 -11.28 -9.09
N ARG A 124 -19.94 -12.40 -9.76
CA ARG A 124 -20.70 -13.64 -9.60
C ARG A 124 -20.00 -14.53 -8.59
N TYR A 125 -20.71 -14.87 -7.52
CA TYR A 125 -20.15 -15.77 -6.51
C TYR A 125 -19.90 -17.16 -7.11
N HIS A 126 -18.63 -17.52 -7.20
CA HIS A 126 -18.18 -18.84 -7.64
C HIS A 126 -17.33 -19.46 -6.51
N PRO A 127 -17.81 -20.53 -5.84
CA PRO A 127 -17.22 -21.01 -4.58
C PRO A 127 -15.80 -21.58 -4.70
N THR A 128 -15.34 -21.90 -5.92
CA THR A 128 -14.05 -22.55 -6.16
C THR A 128 -13.18 -21.80 -7.17
N ARG A 129 -13.65 -20.68 -7.71
CA ARG A 129 -12.95 -19.98 -8.79
C ARG A 129 -13.24 -18.50 -8.71
N LEU A 130 -12.17 -17.72 -8.63
CA LEU A 130 -12.25 -16.27 -8.82
C LEU A 130 -12.25 -15.95 -10.33
N ASP A 131 -13.10 -15.03 -10.72
CA ASP A 131 -13.09 -14.44 -12.05
C ASP A 131 -11.87 -13.52 -12.24
N ALA A 132 -11.59 -13.13 -13.49
CA ALA A 132 -10.40 -12.33 -13.81
C ALA A 132 -10.38 -11.00 -13.04
N MET A 133 -11.53 -10.31 -12.97
CA MET A 133 -11.69 -9.06 -12.23
C MET A 133 -11.49 -9.23 -10.73
N GLU A 134 -12.00 -10.32 -10.14
CA GLU A 134 -11.80 -10.62 -8.71
C GLU A 134 -10.32 -10.84 -8.39
N LYS A 135 -9.61 -11.58 -9.25
CA LYS A 135 -8.17 -11.81 -9.09
C LYS A 135 -7.37 -10.53 -9.18
N GLU A 136 -7.71 -9.66 -10.13
CA GLU A 136 -7.05 -8.37 -10.30
C GLU A 136 -7.30 -7.45 -9.10
N LEU A 137 -8.55 -7.37 -8.60
CA LEU A 137 -8.89 -6.61 -7.40
C LEU A 137 -8.17 -7.14 -6.16
N LEU A 138 -8.09 -8.47 -5.97
CA LEU A 138 -7.32 -9.07 -4.87
C LEU A 138 -5.83 -8.74 -5.00
N SER A 139 -5.24 -8.90 -6.19
CA SER A 139 -3.82 -8.61 -6.39
C SER A 139 -3.50 -7.15 -6.10
N ALA A 140 -4.35 -6.21 -6.55
CA ALA A 140 -4.16 -4.79 -6.27
C ALA A 140 -4.32 -4.47 -4.78
N TYR A 141 -5.18 -5.19 -4.06
CA TYR A 141 -5.31 -5.07 -2.62
C TYR A 141 -4.07 -5.59 -1.88
N ASP A 142 -3.55 -6.76 -2.25
CA ASP A 142 -2.33 -7.34 -1.67
C ASP A 142 -1.12 -6.39 -1.87
N ASP A 143 -1.00 -5.80 -3.07
CA ASP A 143 0.04 -4.81 -3.37
C ASP A 143 -0.10 -3.55 -2.51
N LEU A 144 -1.34 -3.04 -2.34
CA LEU A 144 -1.61 -1.88 -1.49
C LEU A 144 -1.30 -2.19 -0.02
N GLU A 145 -1.68 -3.36 0.48
CA GLU A 145 -1.37 -3.81 1.84
C GLU A 145 0.14 -3.85 2.07
N LEU A 146 0.90 -4.41 1.12
CA LEU A 146 2.35 -4.45 1.19
C LEU A 146 2.97 -3.05 1.26
N GLN A 147 2.46 -2.10 0.48
CA GLN A 147 2.95 -0.71 0.52
C GLN A 147 2.62 -0.02 1.85
N VAL A 148 1.44 -0.25 2.42
CA VAL A 148 1.07 0.26 3.76
C VAL A 148 2.00 -0.31 4.83
N ILE A 149 2.32 -1.60 4.77
CA ILE A 149 3.28 -2.24 5.69
C ILE A 149 4.67 -1.61 5.55
N HIS A 150 5.12 -1.33 4.32
CA HIS A 150 6.40 -0.66 4.08
C HIS A 150 6.41 0.77 4.63
N LEU A 151 5.35 1.54 4.44
CA LEU A 151 5.23 2.87 5.00
C LEU A 151 5.22 2.83 6.54
N GLY A 152 4.51 1.87 7.14
CA GLY A 152 4.53 1.68 8.60
C GLY A 152 5.92 1.39 9.15
N LYS A 153 6.69 0.52 8.49
CA LYS A 153 8.09 0.25 8.84
C LYS A 153 8.98 1.49 8.67
N HIS A 154 8.70 2.32 7.66
CA HIS A 154 9.41 3.57 7.42
C HIS A 154 9.14 4.61 8.52
N ILE A 155 7.87 4.81 8.88
CA ILE A 155 7.46 5.69 10.00
C ILE A 155 8.15 5.27 11.30
N ALA A 156 8.15 3.98 11.62
CA ALA A 156 8.82 3.48 12.84
C ALA A 156 10.33 3.80 12.86
N LYS A 157 11.00 3.77 11.71
CA LYS A 157 12.42 4.18 11.59
C LYS A 157 12.58 5.68 11.76
N LEU A 158 11.70 6.48 11.15
CA LEU A 158 11.70 7.94 11.28
C LEU A 158 11.50 8.37 12.74
N GLU A 159 10.57 7.74 13.45
CA GLU A 159 10.33 7.96 14.88
C GLU A 159 11.57 7.63 15.72
N ALA A 160 12.25 6.51 15.44
CA ALA A 160 13.48 6.15 16.12
C ALA A 160 14.60 7.20 15.88
N SER A 161 14.75 7.66 14.63
CA SER A 161 15.72 8.71 14.28
C SER A 161 15.39 10.05 14.97
N TRP A 162 14.11 10.43 15.02
CA TRP A 162 13.66 11.61 15.73
C TRP A 162 13.98 11.54 17.23
N MET A 163 13.69 10.40 17.87
CA MET A 163 14.00 10.21 19.29
C MET A 163 15.50 10.29 19.55
N ALA A 164 16.32 9.67 18.70
CA ALA A 164 17.78 9.73 18.80
C ALA A 164 18.31 11.17 18.64
N TRP A 165 17.81 11.92 17.66
CA TRP A 165 18.16 13.32 17.46
C TRP A 165 17.73 14.20 18.65
N LYS A 166 16.50 13.99 19.16
CA LYS A 166 16.00 14.74 20.31
C LYS A 166 16.84 14.51 21.57
N SER A 167 17.33 13.29 21.77
CA SER A 167 18.21 12.95 22.88
C SER A 167 19.63 13.52 22.73
N SER A 168 20.08 13.84 21.51
CA SER A 168 21.39 14.45 21.27
C SER A 168 21.38 15.98 21.32
N GLN A 169 20.20 16.60 21.35
CA GLN A 169 20.10 18.05 21.52
C GLN A 169 20.50 18.46 22.95
N PRO A 170 21.47 19.37 23.12
CA PRO A 170 21.80 19.90 24.43
C PRO A 170 20.57 20.64 24.97
N ILE A 171 20.19 20.32 26.22
CA ILE A 171 19.14 21.04 26.94
C ILE A 171 19.55 22.52 26.92
N PRO A 172 18.71 23.44 26.42
CA PRO A 172 19.05 24.86 26.44
C PRO A 172 19.20 25.26 27.90
N THR A 173 20.45 25.43 28.33
CA THR A 173 20.80 25.93 29.65
C THR A 173 20.23 27.33 29.73
N LEU A 174 19.14 27.49 30.48
CA LEU A 174 18.61 28.79 30.86
C LEU A 174 19.77 29.57 31.48
N SER A 175 20.31 30.54 30.75
CA SER A 175 21.33 31.44 31.29
C SER A 175 20.68 32.19 32.44
N GLN A 176 21.07 31.87 33.67
CA GLN A 176 20.66 32.66 34.82
C GLN A 176 21.08 34.12 34.59
N PRO A 177 20.20 35.10 34.83
CA PRO A 177 20.58 36.50 34.74
C PRO A 177 21.68 36.80 35.78
N PRO A 178 22.69 37.62 35.42
CA PRO A 178 23.65 38.10 36.39
C PRO A 178 22.93 38.95 37.45
N PHE A 179 23.27 38.69 38.72
CA PHE A 179 22.74 39.34 39.91
C PHE A 179 22.79 40.87 39.87
#